data_AF-A0A7J8ZCH5-F1
#
_entry.id   AF-A0A7J8ZCH5-F1
#
_cell.length_a   1.000
_cell.length_b   1.000
_cell.length_c   1.000
_cell.angle_alpha   90.00
_cell.angle_beta   90.00
_cell.angle_gamma   90.00
#
_symmetry.space_group_name_H-M   'P 1'
#
loop_
_entity.id
_entity.type
_entity.pdbx_description
1 polymer ?
#
loop_
_entity_poly.entity_id
_entity_poly.type
_entity_poly.pdbx_seq_one_letter_code
_entity_poly.pdbx_strand_id
1 'polypeptide(L)'
;MESKEKHANHTRLALADPPDCCSKPRNQLTGEVILVHRGNCSFTVKANVAEEAGASAILIINNQTELFKMVCESDADVNIKIPAVMLPQDAGSNLENYINNNTRVSVALYSPKRPAVDIAEVFLWLMAVGTILLASYWSAWTAREVAIEQDKLLKDASEEFLQVGSAGSSGFVDINTMSAVLFVVFASCFLIMLYKLMSFWFVEVLVVLFCIGGVE
;
A
#
# COMPACT_ATOMS: atom_id res chain seq x y z
N MET A 1 3.59 16.73 0.84
CA MET A 1 4.13 16.20 2.12
C MET A 1 5.39 16.95 2.58
N GLU A 2 6.16 17.56 1.66
CA GLU A 2 7.45 18.26 1.94
C GLU A 2 7.39 19.43 2.95
N SER A 3 6.25 20.11 3.09
CA SER A 3 6.18 21.34 3.88
C SER A 3 6.49 21.12 5.38
N LYS A 4 6.11 19.99 5.98
CA LYS A 4 6.34 19.75 7.42
C LYS A 4 7.73 19.22 7.73
N GLU A 5 8.35 18.49 6.81
CA GLU A 5 9.74 18.04 6.93
C GLU A 5 10.69 19.25 7.02
N LYS A 6 10.47 20.24 6.15
CA LYS A 6 11.29 21.47 6.10
C LYS A 6 11.20 22.36 7.34
N HIS A 7 10.15 22.22 8.15
CA HIS A 7 9.91 23.02 9.36
C HIS A 7 10.05 22.21 10.65
N ALA A 8 10.56 20.97 10.57
CA ALA A 8 10.77 20.16 11.77
C ALA A 8 11.87 20.77 12.64
N ASN A 9 11.64 20.85 13.95
CA ASN A 9 12.60 21.44 14.87
C ASN A 9 13.80 20.49 15.05
N HIS A 10 15.01 21.00 14.84
CA HIS A 10 16.23 20.23 15.02
C HIS A 10 16.59 20.23 16.49
N THR A 11 16.52 19.05 17.11
CA THR A 11 16.82 18.89 18.52
C THR A 11 18.08 18.07 18.69
N ARG A 12 18.92 18.46 19.65
CA ARG A 12 20.16 17.74 19.95
C ARG A 12 19.86 16.32 20.43
N LEU A 13 20.66 15.36 19.96
CA LEU A 13 20.62 13.98 20.40
C LEU A 13 21.61 13.74 21.54
N ALA A 14 21.18 13.01 22.57
CA ALA A 14 22.02 12.58 23.69
C ALA A 14 21.86 11.08 23.93
N LEU A 15 22.98 10.38 24.17
CA LEU A 15 22.95 8.97 24.58
C LEU A 15 22.54 8.88 26.07
N ALA A 16 21.68 7.92 26.40
CA ALA A 16 21.30 7.67 27.78
C ALA A 16 22.43 7.04 28.61
N ASP A 17 22.53 7.40 29.89
CA ASP A 17 23.38 6.72 30.87
C ASP A 17 22.54 6.39 32.12
N PRO A 18 22.12 5.13 32.36
CA PRO A 18 22.50 3.93 31.62
C PRO A 18 21.84 3.84 30.22
N PRO A 19 22.46 3.12 29.26
CA PRO A 19 21.99 3.08 27.87
C PRO A 19 20.60 2.47 27.68
N ASP A 20 20.11 1.67 28.64
CA ASP A 20 18.79 1.05 28.59
C ASP A 20 17.66 1.98 29.06
N CYS A 21 17.96 3.09 29.75
CA CYS A 21 16.96 4.03 30.28
C CYS A 21 15.85 3.34 31.11
N CYS A 22 16.18 2.24 31.80
CA CYS A 22 15.23 1.56 32.70
C CYS A 22 15.17 2.22 34.08
N SER A 23 16.11 3.11 34.37
CA SER A 23 16.17 3.93 35.57
C SER A 23 16.55 5.36 35.16
N LYS A 24 16.34 6.32 36.08
CA LYS A 24 16.59 7.73 35.82
C LYS A 24 18.00 7.95 35.23
N PRO A 25 18.11 8.52 34.02
CA PRO A 25 19.40 8.81 33.42
C PRO A 25 20.23 9.75 34.29
N ARG A 26 21.54 9.49 34.38
CA ARG A 26 22.53 10.29 35.11
C ARG A 26 22.83 11.60 34.41
N ASN A 27 22.73 11.61 33.08
CA ASN A 27 22.83 12.83 32.29
C ASN A 27 21.58 13.69 32.50
N GLN A 28 21.77 14.96 32.84
CA GLN A 28 20.68 15.93 32.88
C GLN A 28 20.25 16.25 31.45
N LEU A 29 19.01 15.93 31.12
CA LEU A 29 18.39 16.26 29.83
C LEU A 29 17.61 17.57 30.02
N THR A 30 17.84 18.50 29.11
CA THR A 30 17.21 19.82 29.07
C THR A 30 16.43 19.99 27.77
N GLY A 31 15.59 19.00 27.45
CA GLY A 31 14.80 18.96 26.22
C GLY A 31 15.52 18.32 25.03
N GLU A 32 16.67 17.66 25.22
CA GLU A 32 17.28 16.82 24.19
C GLU A 32 16.41 15.59 23.84
N VAL A 33 16.63 15.06 22.64
CA VAL A 33 16.14 13.73 22.26
C VAL A 33 17.09 12.70 22.85
N ILE A 34 16.55 11.71 23.56
CA ILE A 34 17.35 10.67 24.20
C ILE A 34 17.44 9.42 23.31
N LEU A 35 18.65 8.90 23.12
CA LEU A 35 18.93 7.65 22.42
C LEU A 35 19.15 6.53 23.44
N VAL A 36 18.39 5.44 23.31
CA VAL A 36 18.38 4.32 24.26
C VAL A 36 18.47 2.98 23.53
N HIS A 37 18.99 1.96 24.18
CA HIS A 37 19.00 0.59 23.67
C HIS A 37 17.75 -0.19 24.11
N ARG A 38 17.27 -1.05 23.22
CA ARG A 38 16.26 -2.05 23.55
C ARG A 38 16.83 -3.10 24.51
N GLY A 39 16.03 -3.49 25.52
CA GLY A 39 16.36 -4.53 26.50
C GLY A 39 15.97 -4.13 27.92
N ASN A 40 16.09 -5.07 28.86
CA ASN A 40 15.92 -4.94 30.32
C ASN A 40 14.53 -4.55 30.85
N CYS A 41 13.81 -3.66 30.19
CA CYS A 41 12.47 -3.21 30.57
C CYS A 41 11.63 -2.90 29.33
N SER A 42 10.32 -2.71 29.52
CA SER A 42 9.37 -2.45 28.44
C SER A 42 9.51 -1.06 27.82
N PHE A 43 8.97 -0.89 26.61
CA PHE A 43 9.02 0.39 25.89
C PHE A 43 8.31 1.50 26.66
N THR A 44 7.19 1.17 27.32
CA THR A 44 6.43 2.10 28.17
C THR A 44 7.27 2.62 29.33
N VAL A 45 8.00 1.74 30.03
CA VAL A 45 8.88 2.13 31.14
C VAL A 45 9.98 3.07 30.64
N LYS A 46 10.65 2.73 29.54
CA LYS A 46 11.70 3.58 28.95
C LYS A 46 11.19 4.98 28.61
N ALA A 47 10.00 5.07 28.01
CA ALA A 47 9.38 6.33 27.62
C ALA A 47 8.98 7.19 28.82
N ASN A 48 8.41 6.59 29.87
CA ASN A 48 8.08 7.30 31.12
C ASN A 48 9.34 7.85 31.80
N VAL A 49 10.38 7.02 31.92
CA VAL A 49 11.65 7.42 32.54
C VAL A 49 12.32 8.55 31.75
N ALA A 50 12.30 8.48 30.41
CA ALA A 50 12.82 9.54 29.55
C ALA A 50 12.02 10.84 29.69
N GLU A 51 10.69 10.77 29.76
CA GLU A 51 9.83 11.93 29.97
C GLU A 51 10.09 12.59 31.32
N GLU A 52 10.14 11.81 32.41
CA GLU A 52 10.46 12.30 33.76
C GLU A 52 11.87 12.90 33.85
N ALA A 53 12.79 12.43 33.01
CA ALA A 53 14.13 12.98 32.90
C ALA A 53 14.21 14.30 32.11
N GLY A 54 13.11 14.74 31.48
CA GLY A 54 13.06 15.98 30.71
C GLY A 54 13.47 15.84 29.25
N ALA A 55 13.43 14.64 28.69
CA ALA A 55 13.63 14.44 27.25
C ALA A 55 12.46 15.01 26.44
N SER A 56 12.72 15.50 25.23
CA SER A 56 11.66 15.95 24.30
C SER A 56 11.10 14.82 23.44
N ALA A 57 11.89 13.76 23.21
CA ALA A 57 11.51 12.53 22.53
C ALA A 57 12.49 11.40 22.88
N ILE A 58 12.09 10.15 22.61
CA ILE A 58 12.91 8.95 22.83
C ILE A 58 13.10 8.17 21.52
N LEU A 59 14.36 7.84 21.22
CA LEU A 59 14.77 6.98 20.11
C LEU A 59 15.30 5.66 20.67
N ILE A 60 14.64 4.55 20.33
CA ILE A 60 14.96 3.22 20.84
C ILE A 60 15.68 2.43 19.75
N ILE A 61 16.96 2.15 19.96
CA ILE A 61 17.78 1.31 19.08
C ILE A 61 17.35 -0.15 19.26
N ASN A 62 16.88 -0.76 18.18
CA ASN A 62 16.57 -2.17 18.16
C ASN A 62 17.85 -3.02 18.22
N ASN A 63 17.72 -4.27 18.70
CA ASN A 63 18.80 -5.25 18.72
C ASN A 63 18.87 -6.10 17.42
N GLN A 64 18.03 -5.78 16.43
CA GLN A 64 17.96 -6.43 15.12
C GLN A 64 17.81 -5.36 14.02
N THR A 65 18.10 -5.72 12.78
CA THR A 65 17.96 -4.84 11.60
C THR A 65 16.49 -4.59 11.24
N GLU A 66 15.63 -5.57 11.44
CA GLU A 66 14.19 -5.47 11.16
C GLU A 66 13.49 -4.57 12.19
N LEU A 67 12.58 -3.72 11.73
CA LEU A 67 11.70 -2.94 12.59
C LEU A 67 10.41 -3.72 12.86
N PHE A 68 9.88 -3.62 14.08
CA PHE A 68 8.57 -4.17 14.41
C PHE A 68 7.76 -3.18 15.24
N LYS A 69 6.45 -3.42 15.33
CA LYS A 69 5.54 -2.56 16.07
C LYS A 69 5.84 -2.63 17.57
N MET A 70 6.12 -1.48 18.19
CA MET A 70 6.19 -1.39 19.66
C MET A 70 4.82 -1.70 20.25
N VAL A 71 4.77 -2.58 21.24
CA VAL A 71 3.55 -3.00 21.93
C VAL A 71 3.63 -2.53 23.38
N CYS A 72 2.52 -2.01 23.90
CA CYS A 72 2.40 -1.67 25.33
C CYS A 72 2.09 -2.95 26.12
N GLU A 73 2.63 -3.08 27.33
CA GLU A 73 2.41 -4.27 28.17
C GLU A 73 0.97 -4.40 28.68
N SER A 74 0.26 -3.28 28.82
CA SER A 74 -1.13 -3.25 29.25
C SER A 74 -1.98 -2.45 28.27
N ASP A 75 -3.24 -2.86 28.12
CA ASP A 75 -4.28 -2.10 27.41
C ASP A 75 -4.78 -0.88 28.21
N ALA A 76 -4.14 -0.56 29.34
CA ALA A 76 -4.45 0.63 30.10
C ALA A 76 -3.94 1.87 29.35
N ASP A 77 -4.67 2.98 29.46
CA ASP A 77 -4.25 4.25 28.86
C ASP A 77 -2.87 4.66 29.40
N VAL A 78 -1.86 4.49 28.56
CA VAL A 78 -0.49 4.92 28.83
C VAL A 78 -0.39 6.41 28.54
N ASN A 79 -0.20 7.22 29.58
CA ASN A 79 -0.08 8.68 29.46
C ASN A 79 1.38 9.10 29.21
N ILE A 80 1.90 8.85 28.01
CA ILE A 80 3.20 9.35 27.54
C ILE A 80 2.95 10.53 26.58
N LYS A 81 3.54 11.70 26.86
CA LYS A 81 3.39 12.93 26.05
C LYS A 81 4.54 13.15 25.08
N ILE A 82 5.67 12.49 25.28
CA ILE A 82 6.82 12.55 24.36
C ILE A 82 6.69 11.54 23.20
N PRO A 83 7.15 11.87 21.98
CA PRO A 83 7.21 10.90 20.89
C PRO A 83 8.22 9.78 21.20
N ALA A 84 7.81 8.53 20.96
CA ALA A 84 8.67 7.36 21.05
C ALA A 84 8.81 6.70 19.67
N VAL A 85 10.05 6.53 19.19
CA VAL A 85 10.35 5.99 17.87
C VAL A 85 11.41 4.91 17.96
N MET A 86 11.23 3.82 17.23
CA MET A 86 12.23 2.76 17.11
C MET A 86 13.14 3.00 15.90
N LEU A 87 14.44 2.77 16.08
CA LEU A 87 15.43 2.76 15.03
C LEU A 87 15.94 1.32 14.80
N PRO A 88 16.25 0.95 13.55
CA PRO A 88 16.94 -0.30 13.28
C PRO A 88 18.36 -0.24 13.86
N GLN A 89 18.93 -1.41 14.13
CA GLN A 89 20.22 -1.51 14.84
C GLN A 89 21.35 -0.74 14.14
N ASP A 90 21.44 -0.83 12.82
CA ASP A 90 22.45 -0.18 11.99
C ASP A 90 22.38 1.35 12.07
N ALA A 91 21.18 1.93 11.94
CA ALA A 91 20.98 3.37 12.07
C ALA A 91 21.32 3.86 13.49
N GLY A 92 20.92 3.10 14.51
CA GLY A 92 21.22 3.41 15.91
C GLY A 92 22.71 3.38 16.23
N SER A 93 23.42 2.34 15.80
CA SER A 93 24.87 2.20 15.99
C SER A 93 25.66 3.29 15.26
N ASN A 94 25.23 3.72 14.07
CA ASN A 94 25.84 4.85 13.39
C ASN A 94 25.69 6.15 14.20
N LEU A 95 24.49 6.42 14.72
CA LEU A 95 24.21 7.56 15.59
C LEU A 95 25.07 7.54 16.86
N GLU A 96 25.17 6.38 17.50
CA GLU A 96 25.99 6.18 18.69
C GLU A 96 27.49 6.43 18.40
N ASN A 97 28.00 5.92 17.29
CA ASN A 97 29.37 6.15 16.85
C ASN A 97 29.66 7.64 16.62
N TYR A 98 28.73 8.37 16.01
CA TYR A 98 28.85 9.82 15.83
C TYR A 98 28.91 10.56 17.18
N ILE A 99 28.06 10.19 18.14
CA ILE A 99 28.06 10.79 19.48
C ILE A 99 29.37 10.49 20.21
N ASN A 100 29.84 9.23 20.18
CA ASN A 100 31.07 8.79 20.84
C ASN A 100 32.32 9.44 20.24
N ASN A 101 32.29 9.79 18.94
CA ASN A 101 33.33 10.57 18.28
C ASN A 101 33.27 12.09 18.58
N ASN A 102 32.51 12.49 19.61
CA ASN A 102 32.30 13.90 20.01
C ASN A 102 31.68 14.77 18.90
N THR A 103 30.99 14.18 17.93
CA THR A 103 30.26 14.96 16.91
C THR A 103 28.88 15.35 17.43
N ARG A 104 28.42 16.55 17.09
CA ARG A 104 27.10 17.04 17.48
C ARG A 104 26.06 16.48 16.53
N VAL A 105 25.28 15.52 16.99
CA VAL A 105 24.15 14.96 16.24
C VAL A 105 22.86 15.70 16.62
N SER A 106 22.07 16.09 15.63
CA SER A 106 20.73 16.66 15.81
C SER A 106 19.74 15.85 15.00
N VAL A 107 18.53 15.70 15.52
CA VAL A 107 17.45 14.91 14.89
C VAL A 107 16.21 15.79 14.75
N ALA A 108 15.48 15.56 13.67
CA ALA A 108 14.22 16.23 13.38
C ALA A 108 13.12 15.17 13.26
N LEU A 109 12.16 15.20 14.18
CA LEU A 109 11.04 14.28 14.19
C LEU A 109 9.82 14.98 13.61
N TYR A 110 9.15 14.34 12.65
CA TYR A 110 7.91 14.83 12.08
C TYR A 110 6.90 13.70 11.93
N SER A 111 5.62 14.03 12.10
CA SER A 111 4.51 13.12 11.85
C SER A 111 3.78 13.56 10.58
N PRO A 112 3.91 12.81 9.46
CA PRO A 112 3.13 13.08 8.26
C PRO A 112 1.64 12.93 8.56
N LYS A 113 0.84 13.95 8.23
CA LYS A 113 -0.62 13.80 8.24
C LYS A 113 -0.99 12.85 7.11
N ARG A 114 -1.47 11.66 7.45
CA ARG A 114 -2.10 10.75 6.48
C ARG A 114 -3.52 11.26 6.21
N PRO A 115 -3.87 11.60 4.96
CA PRO A 115 -5.25 11.94 4.64
C PRO A 115 -6.14 10.70 4.89
N ALA A 116 -7.39 10.92 5.29
CA ALA A 116 -8.33 9.83 5.54
C ALA A 116 -8.72 9.07 4.27
N VAL A 117 -8.64 9.75 3.12
CA VAL A 117 -8.88 9.20 1.79
C VAL A 117 -7.68 9.55 0.92
N ASP A 118 -7.13 8.54 0.24
CA ASP A 118 -6.11 8.78 -0.79
C ASP A 118 -6.82 9.23 -2.08
N ILE A 119 -6.21 10.18 -2.78
CA ILE A 119 -6.69 10.60 -4.10
C ILE A 119 -6.71 9.39 -5.05
N ALA A 120 -5.71 8.51 -4.97
CA ALA A 120 -5.65 7.29 -5.76
C ALA A 120 -6.85 6.37 -5.50
N GLU A 121 -7.29 6.26 -4.24
CA GLU A 121 -8.46 5.46 -3.87
C GLU A 121 -9.75 6.00 -4.50
N VAL A 122 -9.92 7.33 -4.51
CA VAL A 122 -11.07 7.97 -5.17
C VAL A 122 -11.06 7.70 -6.68
N PHE A 123 -9.90 7.80 -7.33
CA PHE A 123 -9.77 7.49 -8.75
C PHE A 123 -10.08 6.02 -9.05
N LEU A 124 -9.56 5.09 -8.25
CA LEU A 124 -9.83 3.66 -8.41
C LEU A 124 -11.32 3.35 -8.23
N TRP A 125 -11.96 3.95 -7.23
CA TRP A 125 -13.38 3.78 -7.00
C TRP A 125 -14.22 4.33 -8.17
N LEU A 126 -13.91 5.53 -8.66
CA LEU A 126 -14.61 6.11 -9.82
C LEU A 126 -14.41 5.30 -11.10
N MET A 127 -13.18 4.82 -11.35
CA MET A 127 -12.91 3.96 -12.50
C MET A 127 -13.72 2.66 -12.42
N ALA A 128 -13.77 2.02 -11.24
CA ALA A 128 -14.52 0.79 -11.05
C ALA A 128 -16.03 0.98 -11.21
N VAL A 129 -16.61 2.03 -10.61
CA VAL A 129 -18.03 2.34 -10.78
C VAL A 129 -18.34 2.72 -12.23
N GLY A 130 -17.46 3.49 -12.87
CA GLY A 130 -17.59 3.88 -14.28
C GLY A 130 -17.58 2.68 -15.22
N THR A 131 -16.64 1.74 -15.05
CA THR A 131 -16.57 0.53 -15.89
C THR A 131 -17.79 -0.35 -15.70
N ILE A 132 -18.29 -0.50 -14.46
CA ILE A 132 -19.51 -1.27 -14.19
C ILE A 132 -20.73 -0.65 -14.87
N LEU A 133 -20.89 0.68 -14.79
CA LEU A 133 -22.02 1.38 -15.41
C LEU A 133 -21.97 1.31 -16.94
N LEU A 134 -20.79 1.54 -17.53
CA LEU A 134 -20.61 1.45 -18.98
C LEU A 134 -20.85 0.03 -19.49
N ALA A 135 -20.31 -0.99 -18.82
CA ALA A 135 -20.54 -2.38 -19.18
C ALA A 135 -22.02 -2.78 -19.04
N SER A 136 -22.68 -2.33 -17.97
CA SER A 136 -24.12 -2.59 -17.75
C SER A 136 -24.98 -1.92 -18.81
N TYR A 137 -24.65 -0.67 -19.18
CA TYR A 137 -25.35 0.07 -20.22
C TYR A 137 -25.15 -0.57 -21.60
N TRP A 138 -23.91 -0.91 -21.95
CA TRP A 138 -23.59 -1.60 -23.20
C TRP A 138 -24.34 -2.92 -23.30
N SER A 139 -24.29 -3.74 -22.25
CA SER A 139 -24.99 -5.03 -22.19
C SER A 139 -26.50 -4.87 -22.35
N ALA A 140 -27.11 -3.89 -21.69
CA ALA A 140 -28.55 -3.62 -21.82
C ALA A 140 -28.93 -3.13 -23.23
N TRP A 141 -28.08 -2.30 -23.84
CA TRP A 141 -28.29 -1.81 -25.20
C TRP A 141 -28.21 -2.94 -26.22
N THR A 142 -27.16 -3.78 -26.16
CA THR A 142 -27.00 -4.93 -27.05
C THR A 142 -28.15 -5.93 -26.89
N ALA A 143 -28.61 -6.19 -25.66
CA ALA A 143 -29.76 -7.08 -25.43
C ALA A 143 -31.06 -6.52 -26.06
N ARG A 144 -31.24 -5.20 -26.05
CA ARG A 144 -32.37 -4.54 -26.70
C ARG A 144 -32.30 -4.64 -28.22
N GLU A 145 -31.13 -4.46 -28.82
CA GLU A 145 -30.94 -4.64 -30.27
C GLU A 145 -31.27 -6.06 -30.69
N VAL A 146 -30.79 -7.07 -29.97
CA VAL A 146 -31.10 -8.49 -30.22
C VAL A 146 -32.61 -8.78 -30.10
N ALA A 147 -33.29 -8.22 -29.10
CA ALA A 147 -34.74 -8.41 -28.95
C ALA A 147 -35.54 -7.77 -30.11
N ILE A 148 -35.09 -6.61 -30.61
CA ILE A 148 -35.69 -5.95 -31.79
C ILE A 148 -35.44 -6.78 -33.05
N GLU A 149 -34.23 -7.32 -33.23
CA GLU A 149 -33.93 -8.22 -34.35
C GLU A 149 -34.76 -9.50 -34.29
N GLN A 150 -34.95 -10.08 -33.11
CA GLN A 150 -35.76 -11.29 -32.93
C GLN A 150 -37.24 -11.05 -33.24
N ASP A 151 -37.80 -9.89 -32.85
CA ASP A 151 -39.15 -9.49 -33.22
C ASP A 151 -39.28 -9.26 -34.73
N LYS A 152 -38.28 -8.61 -35.33
CA LYS A 152 -38.22 -8.43 -36.79
C LYS A 152 -38.12 -9.77 -37.52
N LEU A 153 -37.31 -10.71 -37.04
CA LEU A 153 -37.20 -12.06 -37.60
C LEU A 153 -38.48 -12.88 -37.40
N LEU A 154 -39.20 -12.75 -36.28
CA LEU A 154 -40.51 -13.39 -36.09
C LEU A 154 -41.55 -12.84 -37.07
N LYS A 155 -41.50 -11.54 -37.35
CA LYS A 155 -42.37 -10.88 -38.32
C LYS A 155 -42.01 -11.28 -39.75
N ASP A 156 -40.72 -11.25 -40.08
CA ASP A 156 -40.20 -11.71 -41.38
C ASP A 156 -40.50 -13.20 -41.56
N ALA A 157 -40.32 -14.07 -40.56
CA ALA A 157 -40.67 -15.50 -40.62
C ALA A 157 -42.18 -15.77 -40.68
N SER A 158 -43.01 -14.92 -40.06
CA SER A 158 -44.47 -14.94 -40.26
C SER A 158 -44.86 -14.57 -41.69
N GLU A 159 -44.09 -13.70 -42.33
CA GLU A 159 -44.24 -13.34 -43.75
C GLU A 159 -43.57 -14.39 -44.67
N GLU A 160 -42.51 -15.07 -44.22
CA GLU A 160 -41.76 -16.12 -44.91
C GLU A 160 -42.45 -17.50 -44.81
N PHE A 161 -43.32 -17.72 -43.82
CA PHE A 161 -44.23 -18.89 -43.83
C PHE A 161 -45.22 -18.83 -45.01
N LEU A 162 -45.33 -17.68 -45.69
CA LEU A 162 -45.98 -17.54 -47.00
C LEU A 162 -45.02 -17.69 -48.20
N GLN A 163 -43.69 -17.73 -48.01
CA GLN A 163 -42.71 -17.91 -49.09
C GLN A 163 -41.44 -18.65 -48.63
N VAL A 164 -41.39 -19.94 -48.96
CA VAL A 164 -40.26 -20.88 -48.85
C VAL A 164 -38.86 -20.29 -49.19
N GLY A 165 -37.89 -20.43 -48.27
CA GLY A 165 -36.57 -21.02 -48.56
C GLY A 165 -35.28 -20.19 -48.37
N SER A 166 -34.41 -20.70 -47.46
CA SER A 166 -32.92 -20.72 -47.51
C SER A 166 -32.08 -19.60 -46.87
N ALA A 167 -31.75 -19.82 -45.59
CA ALA A 167 -30.41 -19.86 -44.96
C ALA A 167 -29.33 -18.77 -45.24
N GLY A 168 -28.98 -18.03 -44.19
CA GLY A 168 -27.69 -17.34 -44.02
C GLY A 168 -27.20 -17.46 -42.57
N SER A 169 -26.00 -18.01 -42.38
CA SER A 169 -25.35 -18.26 -41.08
C SER A 169 -24.38 -17.12 -40.73
N SER A 170 -24.59 -16.46 -39.58
CA SER A 170 -23.67 -15.49 -38.99
C SER A 170 -23.45 -15.76 -37.50
N GLY A 171 -22.18 -15.87 -37.09
CA GLY A 171 -21.75 -15.44 -35.75
C GLY A 171 -21.87 -16.43 -34.59
N PHE A 172 -21.63 -17.74 -34.78
CA PHE A 172 -21.40 -18.64 -33.64
C PHE A 172 -19.93 -19.02 -33.54
N VAL A 173 -19.28 -18.62 -32.44
CA VAL A 173 -17.97 -19.15 -32.04
C VAL A 173 -18.23 -20.42 -31.25
N ASP A 174 -17.96 -21.58 -31.85
CA ASP A 174 -18.06 -22.87 -31.19
C ASP A 174 -17.06 -22.95 -30.01
N ILE A 175 -17.57 -23.02 -28.78
CA ILE A 175 -16.75 -23.31 -27.59
C ILE A 175 -16.33 -24.78 -27.66
N ASN A 176 -15.16 -25.01 -28.25
CA ASN A 176 -14.56 -26.32 -28.41
C ASN A 176 -13.66 -26.67 -27.21
N THR A 177 -13.61 -27.95 -26.81
CA THR A 177 -12.69 -28.45 -25.76
C THR A 177 -11.24 -28.11 -26.09
N MET A 178 -10.89 -28.03 -27.37
CA MET A 178 -9.57 -27.64 -27.85
C MET A 178 -9.21 -26.19 -27.52
N SER A 179 -10.16 -25.24 -27.63
CA SER A 179 -9.90 -23.84 -27.30
C SER A 179 -9.80 -23.62 -25.79
N ALA A 180 -10.57 -24.36 -24.99
CA ALA A 180 -10.47 -24.33 -23.53
C ALA A 180 -9.09 -24.79 -23.04
N VAL A 181 -8.56 -25.89 -23.59
CA VAL A 181 -7.22 -26.40 -23.23
C VAL A 181 -6.13 -25.39 -23.61
N LEU A 182 -6.20 -24.80 -24.81
CA LEU A 182 -5.25 -23.78 -25.24
C LEU A 182 -5.28 -22.56 -24.32
N PHE A 183 -6.45 -22.08 -23.94
CA PHE A 183 -6.59 -20.94 -23.03
C PHE A 183 -5.91 -21.20 -21.68
N VAL A 184 -6.10 -22.38 -21.07
CA VAL A 184 -5.47 -22.73 -19.80
C VAL A 184 -3.94 -22.73 -19.91
N VAL A 185 -3.40 -23.26 -21.02
CA VAL A 185 -1.95 -23.29 -21.27
C VAL A 185 -1.39 -21.87 -21.45
N PHE A 186 -2.05 -21.03 -22.25
CA PHE A 186 -1.64 -19.63 -22.45
C PHE A 186 -1.72 -18.82 -21.16
N ALA A 187 -2.81 -18.93 -20.40
CA ALA A 187 -2.98 -18.25 -19.12
C ALA A 187 -1.91 -18.70 -18.11
N SER A 188 -1.62 -19.99 -18.02
CA SER A 188 -0.60 -20.53 -17.12
C SER A 188 0.81 -20.03 -17.49
N CYS A 189 1.14 -20.02 -18.79
CA CYS A 189 2.41 -19.51 -19.30
C CYS A 189 2.56 -18.01 -18.99
N PHE A 190 1.50 -17.24 -19.22
CA PHE A 190 1.46 -15.80 -18.96
C PHE A 190 1.64 -15.47 -17.48
N LEU A 191 1.00 -16.22 -16.57
CA LEU A 191 1.18 -16.06 -15.13
C LEU A 191 2.62 -16.38 -14.68
N ILE A 192 3.23 -17.42 -15.23
CA ILE A 192 4.63 -17.76 -14.93
C ILE A 192 5.57 -16.66 -15.45
N MET A 193 5.31 -16.13 -16.65
CA MET A 193 6.05 -15.01 -17.21
C MET A 193 5.91 -13.75 -16.34
N LEU A 194 4.70 -13.41 -15.88
CA LEU A 194 4.48 -12.30 -14.93
C LEU A 194 5.24 -12.50 -13.62
N TYR A 195 5.21 -13.71 -13.07
CA TYR A 195 5.88 -14.02 -11.81
C TYR A 195 7.40 -13.96 -11.92
N LYS A 196 7.97 -14.50 -13.00
CA LYS A 196 9.43 -14.53 -13.21
C LYS A 196 9.99 -13.22 -13.75
N LEU A 197 9.21 -12.51 -14.55
CA LEU A 197 9.60 -11.30 -15.26
C LEU A 197 8.83 -10.11 -14.70
N MET A 198 8.82 -9.98 -13.37
CA MET A 198 8.14 -8.92 -12.58
C MET A 198 8.79 -7.54 -12.81
N SER A 199 8.95 -7.17 -14.07
CA SER A 199 9.56 -5.97 -14.59
C SER A 199 8.48 -4.95 -14.89
N PHE A 200 8.67 -3.73 -14.42
CA PHE A 200 7.75 -2.61 -14.62
C PHE A 200 7.40 -2.39 -16.10
N TRP A 201 8.39 -2.55 -16.99
CA TRP A 201 8.22 -2.43 -18.44
C TRP A 201 7.25 -3.46 -19.04
N PHE A 202 7.26 -4.68 -18.51
CA PHE A 202 6.41 -5.75 -19.02
C PHE A 202 4.93 -5.49 -18.68
N VAL A 203 4.67 -4.94 -17.48
CA VAL A 203 3.32 -4.56 -17.05
C VAL A 203 2.77 -3.41 -17.90
N GLU A 204 3.59 -2.42 -18.24
CA GLU A 204 3.18 -1.31 -19.13
C GLU A 204 2.79 -1.79 -20.55
N VAL A 205 3.58 -2.68 -21.15
CA VAL A 205 3.25 -3.26 -22.48
C VAL A 205 1.94 -4.03 -22.45
N LEU A 206 1.69 -4.76 -21.37
CA LEU A 206 0.48 -5.54 -21.15
C LEU A 206 -0.75 -4.62 -21.06
N VAL A 207 -0.65 -3.52 -20.30
CA VAL A 207 -1.72 -2.50 -20.23
C VAL A 207 -2.02 -1.94 -21.62
N VAL A 208 -1.00 -1.58 -22.42
CA VAL A 208 -1.19 -1.07 -23.79
C VAL A 208 -1.86 -2.10 -24.70
N LEU A 209 -1.46 -3.38 -24.64
CA LEU A 209 -2.09 -4.45 -25.41
C LEU A 209 -3.56 -4.64 -25.05
N PHE A 210 -3.91 -4.61 -23.76
CA PHE A 210 -5.31 -4.66 -23.31
C PHE A 210 -6.09 -3.42 -23.74
N CYS A 211 -5.46 -2.24 -23.76
CA CYS A 211 -6.09 -1.03 -24.29
C CYS A 211 -6.37 -1.15 -25.80
N ILE A 212 -5.49 -1.77 -26.59
CA ILE A 212 -5.70 -1.99 -28.03
C ILE A 212 -6.80 -3.04 -28.24
N GLY A 213 -6.75 -4.16 -27.52
CA GLY A 213 -7.76 -5.22 -27.64
C GLY A 213 -9.15 -4.85 -27.11
N GLY A 214 -9.28 -3.79 -26.30
CA GLY A 214 -10.57 -3.25 -25.86
C GLY A 214 -11.21 -2.26 -26.82
N VAL A 215 -10.54 -1.90 -27.92
CA VAL A 215 -11.06 -0.99 -28.96
C VAL A 215 -11.69 -1.75 -30.14
N GLU A 216 -11.52 -3.07 -30.19
CA GLU A 216 -12.10 -3.99 -31.20
C GLU A 216 -13.25 -4.80 -30.59
#